data_AF-A0A8H4B064-F1
#
_entry.id   AF-A0A8H4B064-F1
#
_cell.length_a   1.000
_cell.length_b   1.000
_cell.length_c   1.000
_cell.angle_alpha   90.00
_cell.angle_beta   90.00
_cell.angle_gamma   90.00
#
_symmetry.space_group_name_H-M   'P 1'
#
loop_
_entity.id
_entity.type
_entity.pdbx_description
1 polymer ?
#
loop_
_entity_poly.entity_id
_entity_poly.type
_entity_poly.pdbx_seq_one_letter_code
_entity_poly.pdbx_strand_id
1 'polypeptide(L)'
;MLLKCIVMMLIAHLVLVSAFSFEAWSQNNFQGTSQTYTQRGSFEPRFTIKSYRWDSPSHDGCCVRMCNNGNDVGYWCQSHSNSLPSSDFNKVVIGCNDEQLICT
;
A
#
# COMPACT_ATOMS: atom_id res chain seq x y z
N MET A 1 33.36 20.50 -17.64
CA MET A 1 32.62 19.23 -17.86
C MET A 1 32.40 18.42 -16.58
N LEU A 2 33.28 18.49 -15.56
CA LEU A 2 33.08 17.79 -14.27
C LEU A 2 31.79 18.17 -13.50
N LEU A 3 31.37 19.44 -13.55
CA LEU A 3 30.20 19.93 -12.80
C LEU A 3 28.86 19.33 -13.30
N LYS A 4 28.81 18.92 -14.58
CA LYS A 4 27.60 18.36 -15.22
C LYS A 4 27.34 16.90 -14.82
N CYS A 5 28.41 16.15 -14.49
CA CYS A 5 28.33 14.78 -13.98
C CYS A 5 27.90 14.72 -12.50
N ILE A 6 28.31 15.71 -11.69
CA ILE A 6 27.96 15.77 -10.26
C ILE A 6 26.46 16.08 -10.11
N VAL A 7 25.91 16.98 -10.92
CA VAL A 7 24.47 17.31 -10.89
C VAL A 7 23.62 16.10 -11.32
N MET A 8 24.04 15.30 -12.30
CA MET A 8 23.32 14.08 -12.70
C MET A 8 23.31 12.98 -11.62
N MET A 9 24.36 12.86 -10.79
CA MET A 9 24.36 11.90 -9.67
C MET A 9 23.50 12.36 -8.48
N LEU A 10 23.26 13.66 -8.30
CA LEU A 10 22.39 14.19 -7.25
C LEU A 10 20.88 14.06 -7.56
N ILE A 11 20.51 13.83 -8.83
CA ILE A 11 19.11 13.56 -9.23
C ILE A 11 18.78 12.07 -9.23
N ALA A 12 19.71 11.20 -8.84
CA ALA A 12 19.36 9.92 -8.24
C ALA A 12 18.77 10.21 -6.85
N HIS A 13 17.65 10.93 -6.84
CA HIS A 13 16.70 10.93 -5.75
C HIS A 13 16.56 9.48 -5.36
N LEU A 14 16.81 9.21 -4.09
CA LEU A 14 16.50 7.96 -3.42
C LEU A 14 15.02 7.68 -3.67
N VAL A 15 14.69 7.11 -4.82
CA VAL A 15 13.49 6.32 -4.96
C VAL A 15 13.81 5.11 -4.13
N LEU A 16 13.47 5.17 -2.82
CA LEU A 16 13.12 3.97 -2.12
C LEU A 16 11.95 3.40 -2.92
N VAL A 17 12.27 2.58 -3.92
CA VAL A 17 11.31 1.69 -4.53
C VAL A 17 10.86 0.85 -3.36
N SER A 18 9.66 1.12 -2.85
CA SER A 18 9.06 0.25 -1.87
C SER A 18 9.03 -1.13 -2.51
N ALA A 19 9.57 -2.11 -1.79
CA ALA A 19 9.51 -3.50 -2.23
C ALA A 19 8.06 -3.93 -2.47
N PHE A 20 7.10 -3.27 -1.81
CA PHE A 20 5.68 -3.54 -1.88
C PHE A 20 4.87 -2.56 -2.73
N SER A 21 3.65 -2.95 -3.07
CA SER A 21 2.57 -2.09 -3.53
C SER A 21 1.21 -2.55 -2.98
N PHE A 22 0.32 -1.60 -2.70
CA PHE A 22 -1.09 -1.88 -2.44
C PHE A 22 -1.94 -1.16 -3.48
N GLU A 23 -2.68 -1.89 -4.30
CA GLU A 23 -3.66 -1.33 -5.21
C GLU A 23 -5.07 -1.62 -4.70
N ALA A 24 -5.89 -0.57 -4.64
CA ALA A 24 -7.25 -0.59 -4.13
C ALA A 24 -8.24 -0.17 -5.23
N TRP A 25 -9.39 -0.83 -5.31
CA TRP A 25 -10.43 -0.53 -6.30
C TRP A 25 -11.79 -0.26 -5.64
N SER A 26 -12.58 0.63 -6.24
CA SER A 26 -13.91 1.01 -5.74
C SER A 26 -15.02 0.00 -6.04
N GLN A 27 -14.74 -1.03 -6.84
CA GLN A 27 -15.66 -2.13 -7.13
C GLN A 27 -14.99 -3.49 -6.95
N ASN A 28 -15.81 -4.54 -6.91
CA ASN A 28 -15.34 -5.92 -6.90
C ASN A 28 -14.58 -6.23 -8.20
N ASN A 29 -13.78 -7.31 -8.17
CA ASN A 29 -13.07 -7.82 -9.34
C ASN A 29 -12.09 -6.83 -9.99
N PHE A 30 -11.46 -5.96 -9.19
CA PHE A 30 -10.43 -5.02 -9.63
C PHE A 30 -10.95 -3.99 -10.66
N GLN A 31 -12.15 -3.46 -10.43
CA GLN A 31 -12.82 -2.51 -11.33
C GLN A 31 -13.13 -1.16 -10.67
N GLY A 32 -13.50 -0.19 -11.50
CA GLY A 32 -13.84 1.16 -11.06
C GLY A 32 -12.61 2.03 -10.85
N THR A 33 -12.76 3.03 -9.99
CA THR A 33 -11.66 3.93 -9.60
C THR A 33 -10.62 3.13 -8.83
N SER A 34 -9.35 3.28 -9.19
CA SER A 34 -8.24 2.66 -8.47
C SER A 34 -7.30 3.69 -7.85
N GLN A 35 -6.60 3.26 -6.80
CA GLN A 35 -5.51 4.00 -6.18
C GLN A 35 -4.42 3.04 -5.71
N THR A 36 -3.17 3.37 -6.00
CA THR A 36 -1.99 2.57 -5.64
C THR A 36 -1.17 3.29 -4.58
N TYR A 37 -0.70 2.53 -3.58
CA TYR A 37 0.17 2.99 -2.51
C TYR A 37 1.48 2.22 -2.54
N THR A 38 2.57 2.96 -2.68
CA THR A 38 3.96 2.46 -2.68
C THR A 38 4.76 3.08 -1.54
N GLN A 39 4.07 3.53 -0.50
CA GLN A 39 4.68 4.15 0.67
C GLN A 39 4.02 3.61 1.92
N ARG A 40 4.76 3.66 3.03
CA ARG A 40 4.23 3.36 4.36
C ARG A 40 3.36 4.54 4.82
N GLY A 41 2.44 4.27 5.74
CA GLY A 41 1.55 5.28 6.32
C GLY A 41 0.10 4.82 6.40
N SER A 42 -0.78 5.77 6.71
CA SER A 42 -2.23 5.58 6.74
C SER A 42 -2.86 6.32 5.56
N PHE A 43 -3.74 5.62 4.84
CA PHE A 43 -4.34 6.11 3.61
C PHE A 43 -5.86 5.91 3.62
N GLU A 44 -6.58 6.99 3.32
CA GLU A 44 -8.05 7.00 3.23
C GLU A 44 -8.44 7.48 1.83
N PRO A 45 -8.66 6.57 0.87
CA PRO A 45 -9.14 6.96 -0.45
C PRO A 45 -10.53 7.60 -0.35
N ARG A 46 -10.87 8.45 -1.32
CA ARG A 46 -12.20 9.07 -1.42
C ARG A 46 -13.30 8.11 -1.91
N PHE A 47 -13.10 6.81 -1.74
CA PHE A 47 -14.04 5.76 -2.11
C PHE A 47 -13.91 4.59 -1.14
N THR A 48 -14.99 3.84 -0.97
CA THR A 48 -14.97 2.55 -0.27
C THR A 48 -14.25 1.52 -1.14
N ILE A 49 -13.26 0.84 -0.57
CA ILE A 49 -12.48 -0.19 -1.23
C ILE A 49 -13.26 -1.50 -1.21
N LYS A 50 -13.40 -2.12 -2.39
CA LYS A 50 -14.19 -3.34 -2.63
C LYS A 50 -13.38 -4.48 -3.27
N SER A 51 -12.18 -4.20 -3.74
CA SER A 51 -11.19 -5.23 -4.06
C SER A 51 -9.79 -4.65 -3.98
N TYR A 52 -8.79 -5.50 -3.80
CA TYR A 52 -7.41 -5.05 -3.62
C TYR A 52 -6.36 -6.09 -4.01
N ARG A 53 -5.14 -5.60 -4.24
CA ARG A 53 -3.92 -6.38 -4.39
C ARG A 53 -2.87 -5.80 -3.47
N TRP A 54 -2.28 -6.66 -2.67
CA TRP A 54 -1.08 -6.42 -1.91
C TRP A 54 0.02 -7.26 -2.53
N ASP A 55 1.02 -6.61 -3.11
CA ASP A 55 2.20 -7.27 -3.64
C ASP A 55 3.37 -6.90 -2.72
N SER A 56 3.96 -7.89 -2.06
CA SER A 56 5.09 -7.71 -1.13
C SER A 56 6.06 -8.89 -1.29
N PRO A 57 7.35 -8.65 -1.55
CA PRO A 57 8.35 -9.69 -1.56
C PRO A 57 8.35 -10.47 -0.25
N SER A 58 8.53 -11.78 -0.34
CA SER A 58 8.59 -12.61 0.87
C SER A 58 9.74 -12.14 1.76
N HIS A 59 9.45 -11.93 3.05
CA HIS A 59 10.40 -11.50 4.08
C HIS A 59 10.94 -10.06 3.91
N ASP A 60 10.24 -9.17 3.20
CA ASP A 60 10.56 -7.73 3.22
C ASP A 60 10.19 -7.05 4.56
N GLY A 61 9.48 -7.78 5.42
CA GLY A 61 9.01 -7.31 6.73
C GLY A 61 7.81 -6.39 6.64
N CYS A 62 7.26 -6.13 5.46
CA CYS A 62 6.17 -5.18 5.25
C CYS A 62 4.80 -5.88 5.35
N CYS A 63 3.85 -5.17 5.95
CA CYS A 63 2.49 -5.65 6.09
C CYS A 63 1.51 -4.51 5.82
N VAL A 64 0.31 -4.90 5.39
CA VAL A 64 -0.83 -4.01 5.22
C VAL A 64 -1.95 -4.43 6.18
N ARG A 65 -2.63 -3.44 6.76
CA ARG A 65 -3.88 -3.61 7.52
C ARG A 65 -4.99 -2.82 6.86
N MET A 66 -6.15 -3.44 6.71
CA MET A 66 -7.36 -2.89 6.14
C MET A 66 -8.30 -2.54 7.28
N CYS A 67 -8.80 -1.32 7.26
CA CYS A 67 -9.60 -0.77 8.35
C CYS A 67 -10.92 -0.24 7.82
N ASN A 68 -12.01 -0.55 8.53
CA ASN A 68 -13.32 0.00 8.26
C ASN A 68 -13.87 0.71 9.50
N ASN A 69 -13.96 2.04 9.43
CA ASN A 69 -14.45 2.88 10.53
C ASN A 69 -13.73 2.58 11.86
N GLY A 70 -12.40 2.47 11.83
CA GLY A 70 -11.58 2.19 13.01
C GLY A 70 -11.41 0.71 13.37
N ASN A 71 -12.14 -0.20 12.73
CA ASN A 71 -12.06 -1.64 12.99
C ASN A 71 -11.15 -2.34 11.98
N ASP A 72 -10.37 -3.31 12.44
CA ASP A 72 -9.59 -4.19 11.57
C ASP A 72 -10.50 -5.19 10.84
N VAL A 73 -10.34 -5.26 9.52
CA VAL A 73 -11.07 -6.20 8.65
C VAL A 73 -10.15 -7.02 7.75
N GLY A 74 -8.83 -6.89 7.89
CA GLY A 74 -7.86 -7.62 7.08
C GLY A 74 -6.43 -7.24 7.38
N TYR A 75 -5.52 -8.23 7.34
CA TYR A 75 -4.10 -8.02 7.58
C TYR A 75 -3.28 -9.02 6.78
N TRP A 76 -2.27 -8.54 6.05
CA TRP A 76 -1.41 -9.37 5.21
C TRP A 76 0.04 -8.88 5.23
N CYS A 77 0.98 -9.81 5.42
CA CYS A 77 2.41 -9.55 5.21
C CYS A 77 2.94 -10.22 3.95
N GLN A 78 2.32 -11.32 3.52
CA GLN A 78 2.64 -11.96 2.24
C GLN A 78 1.74 -11.39 1.15
N SER A 79 2.21 -11.39 -0.10
CA SER A 79 1.39 -11.01 -1.25
C SER A 79 0.03 -11.68 -1.20
N HIS A 80 -1.02 -10.89 -1.37
CA HIS A 80 -2.39 -11.33 -1.28
C HIS A 80 -3.26 -10.49 -2.19
N SER A 81 -4.26 -11.10 -2.80
CA SER A 81 -5.27 -10.37 -3.54
C SER A 81 -6.64 -10.91 -3.21
N ASN A 82 -7.63 -10.02 -3.18
CA ASN A 82 -9.00 -10.41 -2.98
C ASN A 82 -9.91 -9.56 -3.87
N SER A 83 -10.57 -10.23 -4.82
CA SER A 83 -11.53 -9.63 -5.74
C SER A 83 -12.91 -9.41 -5.11
N LEU A 84 -13.19 -10.08 -3.99
CA LEU A 84 -14.47 -10.03 -3.29
C LEU A 84 -14.26 -10.21 -1.77
N PRO A 85 -13.65 -9.22 -1.08
CA PRO A 85 -13.49 -9.25 0.36
C PRO A 85 -14.84 -9.44 1.07
N SER A 86 -14.85 -10.15 2.20
CA SER A 86 -16.05 -10.35 3.02
C SER A 86 -16.53 -9.05 3.69
N SER A 87 -15.73 -7.99 3.65
CA SER A 87 -16.05 -6.68 4.19
C SER A 87 -15.41 -5.58 3.35
N ASP A 88 -16.19 -4.55 3.09
CA ASP A 88 -15.73 -3.28 2.55
C ASP A 88 -14.82 -2.57 3.57
N PHE A 89 -13.91 -1.72 3.10
CA PHE A 89 -13.03 -0.93 3.98
C PHE A 89 -12.72 0.46 3.39
N ASN A 90 -12.33 1.41 4.25
CA ASN A 90 -12.13 2.81 3.88
C ASN A 90 -10.76 3.38 4.28
N LYS A 91 -9.95 2.60 5.00
CA LYS A 91 -8.60 2.98 5.40
C LYS A 91 -7.64 1.81 5.19
N VAL A 92 -6.41 2.13 4.80
CA VAL A 92 -5.31 1.18 4.61
C VAL A 92 -4.12 1.70 5.40
N VAL A 93 -3.51 0.84 6.21
CA VAL A 93 -2.33 1.17 7.00
C VAL A 93 -1.19 0.24 6.59
N ILE A 94 -0.09 0.79 6.10
CA ILE A 94 1.07 0.05 5.62
C ILE A 94 2.28 0.41 6.48
N GLY A 95 3.00 -0.60 6.94
CA GLY A 95 4.23 -0.43 7.71
C GLY A 95 5.07 -1.69 7.66
N CYS A 96 6.33 -1.60 8.07
CA CYS A 96 7.26 -2.71 8.02
C CYS A 96 7.92 -2.96 9.38
N ASN A 97 8.38 -4.18 9.59
CA ASN A 97 9.01 -4.65 10.82
C ASN A 97 8.06 -4.42 12.03
N ASP A 98 8.53 -3.68 13.03
CA ASP A 98 7.83 -3.46 14.29
C ASP A 98 6.88 -2.24 14.26
N GLU A 99 6.59 -1.69 13.08
CA GLU A 99 5.65 -0.58 12.93
C GLU A 99 4.22 -1.01 13.31
N GLN A 100 3.60 -0.26 14.21
CA GLN A 100 2.22 -0.52 14.61
C GLN A 100 1.25 -0.08 13.51
N LEU A 101 0.42 -1.02 13.03
CA LEU A 101 -0.65 -0.76 12.08
C LEU A 101 -1.97 -0.54 12.83
N ILE A 102 -2.30 0.71 13.14
CA ILE A 102 -3.45 1.08 13.97
C ILE A 102 -4.62 1.57 13.11
N CYS A 103 -5.79 0.97 13.29
CA CYS A 103 -7.00 1.37 12.57
C CYS A 103 -7.70 2.60 13.14
N THR A 104 -7.53 2.88 14.43
CA THR A 104 -8.16 4.02 15.12
C THR A 104 -7.60 5.38 14.70
#